data_AF-D7FB35-F1
#
_entry.id   AF-D7FB35-F1
#
_cell.length_a   1.000
_cell.length_b   1.000
_cell.length_c   1.000
_cell.angle_alpha   90.00
_cell.angle_beta   90.00
_cell.angle_gamma   90.00
#
_symmetry.space_group_name_H-M   'P 1'
#
loop_
_entity.id
_entity.type
_entity.pdbx_description
1 polymer ?
#
loop_
_entity_poly.entity_id
_entity_poly.type
_entity_poly.pdbx_seq_one_letter_code
_entity_poly.pdbx_strand_id
1 'polypeptide(L)'
;PEIITSLILFICVALFIYLYYFGYNNDTPNNTTLKIVDDEQILRFKQAFKKQPGLIQDDYKNISEYKFNQSETLFNADAKSWSDDDIQIRDLIRFGFKLLNNYAVDNTLEQYLKIATDIVLRVGRIVNRLLEINVVHANKNEPKGKKGKGKNKEKKEGDTKEDDVDGIDNRMNRRDTDSQAADKKINRHTFSVYIPRLMVMYEYIGNDDCIKKYVCHPIITKLVHALNKSLDKTENGSNMIQFALPRLLSNYLFDRETYTIERNSPLFEQLCSFYNIQYNASTDQPKNGVYEDGSCLYHNNVARYSNLFVLRGFYEDIFASFGIDYNFDEIVQSIIDKLFHPNIEFVTFGLYSDDGGRTITDKKGKLGIVIMPYMGLGLFKTERFMFSLRIQRPGIAAYFKPSKDSQDIFALGWIQLRKMYVEGMVYPQVLTGD
;
A
#
# COMPACT_ATOMS: atom_id res chain seq x y z
N PRO A 1 73.37 8.09 5.99
CA PRO A 1 72.22 8.93 6.38
C PRO A 1 70.97 8.62 5.54
N GLU A 2 71.03 8.76 4.21
CA GLU A 2 69.88 8.60 3.30
C GLU A 2 69.29 7.18 3.27
N ILE A 3 70.13 6.16 3.40
CA ILE A 3 69.69 4.75 3.48
C ILE A 3 68.88 4.50 4.77
N ILE A 4 69.29 5.11 5.88
CA ILE A 4 68.62 4.96 7.18
C ILE A 4 67.24 5.66 7.12
N THR A 5 67.18 6.85 6.54
CA THR A 5 65.92 7.59 6.36
C THR A 5 64.93 6.82 5.47
N SER A 6 65.41 6.21 4.38
CA SER A 6 64.58 5.42 3.47
C SER A 6 64.05 4.14 4.13
N LEU A 7 64.87 3.48 4.95
CA LEU A 7 64.47 2.29 5.69
C LEU A 7 63.42 2.60 6.77
N ILE A 8 63.59 3.72 7.50
CA ILE A 8 62.60 4.16 8.50
C ILE A 8 61.26 4.49 7.82
N LEU A 9 61.28 5.18 6.68
CA LEU A 9 60.07 5.50 5.93
C LEU A 9 59.35 4.23 5.46
N PHE A 10 60.10 3.24 4.96
CA PHE A 10 59.54 1.95 4.55
C PHE A 10 58.90 1.20 5.72
N ILE A 11 59.55 1.17 6.89
CA ILE A 11 59.01 0.54 8.10
C ILE A 11 57.73 1.25 8.55
N CYS A 12 57.69 2.58 8.53
CA CYS A 12 56.49 3.35 8.89
C CYS A 12 55.32 3.08 7.93
N VAL A 13 55.57 2.99 6.62
CA VAL A 13 54.55 2.66 5.63
C VAL A 13 54.05 1.22 5.80
N ALA A 14 54.96 0.26 6.03
CA ALA A 14 54.60 -1.12 6.28
C ALA A 14 53.78 -1.29 7.58
N LEU A 15 54.14 -0.57 8.65
CA LEU A 15 53.38 -0.52 9.90
C LEU A 15 52.01 0.13 9.70
N PHE A 16 51.92 1.21 8.92
CA PHE A 16 50.64 1.84 8.60
C PHE A 16 49.73 0.91 7.81
N ILE A 17 50.26 0.21 6.80
CA ILE A 17 49.51 -0.79 6.04
C ILE A 17 49.07 -1.93 6.95
N TYR A 18 49.97 -2.44 7.81
CA TYR A 18 49.66 -3.52 8.74
C TYR A 18 48.57 -3.11 9.74
N LEU A 19 48.68 -1.94 10.35
CA LEU A 19 47.69 -1.41 11.28
C LEU A 19 46.37 -1.08 10.59
N TYR A 20 46.38 -0.59 9.36
CA TYR A 20 45.17 -0.37 8.58
C TYR A 20 44.48 -1.69 8.21
N TYR A 21 45.23 -2.72 7.84
CA TYR A 21 44.68 -4.00 7.42
C TYR A 21 44.24 -4.90 8.58
N PHE A 22 44.96 -4.86 9.72
CA PHE A 22 44.68 -5.70 10.88
C PHE A 22 43.97 -4.95 12.01
N GLY A 23 44.25 -3.67 12.22
CA GLY A 23 43.55 -2.85 13.22
C GLY A 23 42.08 -2.61 12.86
N TYR A 24 41.73 -2.53 11.57
CA TYR A 24 40.34 -2.39 11.13
C TYR A 24 39.54 -3.71 11.20
N ASN A 25 40.21 -4.86 11.24
CA ASN A 25 39.56 -6.18 11.26
C ASN A 25 39.32 -6.72 12.68
N ASN A 26 40.07 -6.26 13.68
CA ASN A 26 40.00 -6.82 15.04
C ASN A 26 38.94 -6.18 15.96
N ASP A 27 38.31 -5.07 15.55
CA ASP A 27 37.15 -4.46 16.24
C ASP A 27 35.81 -4.84 15.60
N THR A 28 35.75 -5.90 14.79
CA THR A 28 34.45 -6.45 14.38
C THR A 28 33.87 -7.23 15.55
N PRO A 29 32.80 -6.75 16.23
CA PRO A 29 32.10 -7.55 17.22
C PRO A 29 31.71 -8.88 16.58
N ASN A 30 32.08 -10.00 17.22
CA ASN A 30 31.85 -11.39 16.81
C ASN A 30 30.88 -11.53 15.61
N ASN A 31 31.44 -11.51 14.40
CA ASN A 31 30.72 -11.48 13.12
C ASN A 31 29.71 -12.65 12.98
N THR A 32 29.97 -13.75 13.69
CA THR A 32 29.08 -14.90 13.79
C THR A 32 27.74 -14.58 14.47
N THR A 33 27.72 -13.76 15.52
CA THR A 33 26.48 -13.44 16.26
C THR A 33 25.58 -12.53 15.44
N LEU A 34 26.16 -11.51 14.79
CA LEU A 34 25.45 -10.63 13.86
C LEU A 34 24.84 -11.40 12.69
N LYS A 35 25.59 -12.34 12.10
CA LYS A 35 25.11 -13.20 11.02
C LYS A 35 23.95 -14.11 11.45
N ILE A 36 24.02 -14.71 12.64
CA ILE A 36 22.94 -15.57 13.17
C ILE A 36 21.65 -14.78 13.38
N VAL A 37 21.74 -13.58 13.96
CA VAL A 37 20.57 -12.69 14.17
C VAL A 37 19.95 -12.28 12.84
N ASP A 38 20.77 -12.00 11.82
CA ASP A 38 20.30 -11.66 10.48
C ASP A 38 19.60 -12.84 9.79
N ASP A 39 20.14 -14.04 9.87
CA ASP A 39 19.54 -15.25 9.28
C ASP A 39 18.18 -15.58 9.93
N GLU A 40 18.07 -15.42 11.25
CA GLU A 40 16.81 -15.63 11.98
C GLU A 40 15.74 -14.61 11.57
N GLN A 41 16.11 -13.33 11.48
CA GLN A 41 15.19 -12.27 11.09
C GLN A 41 14.71 -12.44 9.65
N ILE A 42 15.61 -12.80 8.72
CA ILE A 42 15.25 -13.15 7.33
C ILE A 42 14.30 -14.36 7.30
N LEU A 43 14.54 -15.37 8.14
CA LEU A 43 13.66 -16.53 8.23
C LEU A 43 12.25 -16.14 8.71
N ARG A 44 12.13 -15.28 9.72
CA ARG A 44 10.84 -14.75 10.19
C ARG A 44 10.10 -13.99 9.09
N PHE A 45 10.79 -13.15 8.32
CA PHE A 45 10.21 -12.48 7.15
C PHE A 45 9.71 -13.47 6.10
N LYS A 46 10.50 -14.50 5.79
CA LYS A 46 10.08 -15.56 4.86
C LYS A 46 8.84 -16.31 5.36
N GLN A 47 8.76 -16.62 6.65
CA GLN A 47 7.60 -17.29 7.25
C GLN A 47 6.34 -16.43 7.18
N ALA A 48 6.44 -15.12 7.39
CA ALA A 48 5.32 -14.18 7.24
C ALA A 48 4.68 -14.26 5.84
N PHE A 49 5.49 -14.43 4.79
CA PHE A 49 4.98 -14.55 3.43
C PHE A 49 4.20 -15.85 3.16
N LYS A 50 4.47 -16.95 3.90
CA LYS A 50 3.84 -18.26 3.68
C LYS A 50 2.40 -18.36 4.21
N LYS A 51 1.96 -17.40 5.04
CA LYS A 51 0.63 -17.42 5.68
C LYS A 51 -0.48 -16.86 4.79
N GLN A 52 -0.17 -16.47 3.55
CA GLN A 52 -1.13 -15.84 2.65
C GLN A 52 -2.06 -16.88 2.00
N PRO A 53 -3.23 -16.46 1.48
CA PRO A 53 -4.14 -17.35 0.77
C PRO A 53 -3.45 -18.05 -0.42
N GLY A 54 -3.78 -19.33 -0.61
CA GLY A 54 -3.27 -20.16 -1.71
C GLY A 54 -3.91 -19.84 -3.07
N LEU A 55 -3.60 -20.66 -4.07
CA LEU A 55 -4.21 -20.59 -5.40
C LEU A 55 -5.66 -21.08 -5.38
N ILE A 56 -6.52 -20.44 -6.17
CA ILE A 56 -7.89 -20.91 -6.48
C ILE A 56 -7.92 -21.61 -7.84
N GLN A 57 -9.03 -22.29 -8.16
CA GLN A 57 -9.18 -23.09 -9.39
C GLN A 57 -8.82 -22.32 -10.67
N ASP A 58 -9.26 -21.07 -10.80
CA ASP A 58 -8.96 -20.22 -11.94
C ASP A 58 -7.45 -19.91 -12.08
N ASP A 59 -6.72 -19.84 -10.96
CA ASP A 59 -5.29 -19.60 -11.01
C ASP A 59 -4.53 -20.80 -11.62
N TYR A 60 -4.97 -22.04 -11.35
CA TYR A 60 -4.36 -23.23 -11.96
C TYR A 60 -4.55 -23.26 -13.48
N LYS A 61 -5.72 -22.84 -13.96
CA LYS A 61 -5.96 -22.64 -15.38
C LYS A 61 -5.00 -21.60 -15.95
N ASN A 62 -4.89 -20.44 -15.30
CA ASN A 62 -3.97 -19.37 -15.71
C ASN A 62 -2.51 -19.81 -15.76
N ILE A 63 -2.07 -20.69 -14.84
CA ILE A 63 -0.72 -21.27 -14.86
C ILE A 63 -0.51 -22.13 -16.11
N SER A 64 -1.47 -23.01 -16.43
CA SER A 64 -1.38 -23.91 -17.59
C SER A 64 -1.41 -23.18 -18.93
N GLU A 65 -2.09 -22.03 -18.98
CA GLU A 65 -2.25 -21.20 -20.18
C GLU A 65 -1.22 -20.04 -20.25
N TYR A 66 -0.33 -19.92 -19.24
CA TYR A 66 0.59 -18.79 -19.14
C TYR A 66 1.58 -18.77 -20.31
N LYS A 67 1.56 -17.69 -21.09
CA LYS A 67 2.49 -17.49 -22.21
C LYS A 67 3.63 -16.55 -21.79
N PHE A 68 4.83 -17.12 -21.70
CA PHE A 68 6.07 -16.35 -21.58
C PHE A 68 6.27 -15.47 -22.81
N ASN A 69 6.83 -14.28 -22.62
CA ASN A 69 7.19 -13.35 -23.68
C ASN A 69 6.06 -13.04 -24.69
N GLN A 70 4.79 -12.97 -24.26
CA GLN A 70 3.76 -12.35 -25.11
C GLN A 70 4.29 -10.98 -25.54
N SER A 71 4.28 -10.74 -26.85
CA SER A 71 5.05 -9.67 -27.47
C SER A 71 4.80 -8.34 -26.77
N GLU A 72 5.89 -7.60 -26.51
CA GLU A 72 5.82 -6.27 -25.87
C GLU A 72 4.80 -5.35 -26.55
N THR A 73 4.42 -5.60 -27.81
CA THR A 73 3.35 -4.90 -28.53
C THR A 73 1.97 -4.97 -27.88
N LEU A 74 1.57 -6.07 -27.23
CA LEU A 74 0.31 -6.14 -26.47
C LEU A 74 0.36 -5.22 -25.25
N PHE A 75 1.45 -5.29 -24.47
CA PHE A 75 1.65 -4.43 -23.31
C PHE A 75 1.93 -2.95 -23.66
N ASN A 76 2.53 -2.68 -24.82
CA ASN A 76 2.88 -1.32 -25.26
C ASN A 76 1.70 -0.58 -25.91
N ALA A 77 0.78 -1.29 -26.56
CA ALA A 77 -0.49 -0.70 -27.00
C ALA A 77 -1.30 -0.26 -25.78
N ASP A 78 -1.29 -1.07 -24.72
CA ASP A 78 -2.04 -0.78 -23.51
C ASP A 78 -1.35 0.25 -22.62
N ALA A 79 0.00 0.30 -22.52
CA ALA A 79 0.71 1.25 -21.66
C ALA A 79 0.36 2.73 -21.91
N LYS A 80 -0.14 3.08 -23.11
CA LYS A 80 -0.68 4.41 -23.42
C LYS A 80 -2.08 4.67 -22.85
N SER A 81 -2.86 3.64 -22.53
CA SER A 81 -4.22 3.68 -21.97
C SER A 81 -4.29 3.49 -20.45
N TRP A 82 -3.16 3.16 -19.79
CA TRP A 82 -3.05 2.93 -18.34
C TRP A 82 -3.38 4.15 -17.45
N SER A 83 -4.66 4.47 -17.45
CA SER A 83 -5.38 5.37 -16.55
C SER A 83 -5.96 4.54 -15.40
N ASP A 84 -6.71 5.19 -14.51
CA ASP A 84 -7.04 4.74 -13.15
C ASP A 84 -7.69 3.33 -13.00
N ASP A 85 -8.09 2.65 -14.09
CA ASP A 85 -8.93 1.43 -14.10
C ASP A 85 -8.27 0.11 -14.59
N ASP A 86 -6.95 0.00 -14.73
CA ASP A 86 -6.34 -1.25 -15.23
C ASP A 86 -6.35 -2.41 -14.23
N ILE A 87 -7.51 -3.05 -14.16
CA ILE A 87 -7.79 -4.36 -13.55
C ILE A 87 -6.70 -5.37 -13.92
N GLN A 88 -6.19 -5.32 -15.16
CA GLN A 88 -5.21 -6.29 -15.69
C GLN A 88 -3.85 -6.28 -14.95
N ILE A 89 -3.27 -5.11 -14.65
CA ILE A 89 -1.97 -5.04 -13.94
C ILE A 89 -2.14 -5.51 -12.51
N ARG A 90 -3.21 -5.05 -11.86
CA ARG A 90 -3.52 -5.44 -10.48
C ARG A 90 -3.72 -6.94 -10.38
N ASP A 91 -4.42 -7.54 -11.34
CA ASP A 91 -4.66 -8.98 -11.38
C ASP A 91 -3.39 -9.77 -11.70
N LEU A 92 -2.54 -9.27 -12.61
CA LEU A 92 -1.23 -9.83 -12.88
C LEU A 92 -0.33 -9.84 -11.63
N ILE A 93 -0.30 -8.71 -10.90
CA ILE A 93 0.44 -8.61 -9.64
C ILE A 93 -0.13 -9.55 -8.58
N ARG A 94 -1.47 -9.62 -8.44
CA ARG A 94 -2.15 -10.55 -7.53
C ARG A 94 -1.83 -12.00 -7.85
N PHE A 95 -1.81 -12.36 -9.12
CA PHE A 95 -1.41 -13.69 -9.56
C PHE A 95 0.06 -13.97 -9.20
N GLY A 96 0.97 -13.01 -9.45
CA GLY A 96 2.37 -13.10 -9.02
C GLY A 96 2.53 -13.33 -7.50
N PHE A 97 1.73 -12.67 -6.66
CA PHE A 97 1.74 -12.92 -5.21
C PHE A 97 1.41 -14.35 -4.84
N LYS A 98 0.32 -14.88 -5.41
CA LYS A 98 -0.13 -16.24 -5.10
C LYS A 98 0.92 -17.26 -5.52
N LEU A 99 1.55 -17.08 -6.69
CA LEU A 99 2.63 -17.95 -7.16
C LEU A 99 3.82 -17.94 -6.20
N LEU A 100 4.31 -16.75 -5.79
CA LEU A 100 5.41 -16.64 -4.84
C LEU A 100 5.07 -17.23 -3.48
N ASN A 101 3.86 -17.03 -2.98
CA ASN A 101 3.39 -17.62 -1.74
C ASN A 101 3.42 -19.16 -1.79
N ASN A 102 2.88 -19.76 -2.86
CA ASN A 102 2.88 -21.22 -3.00
C ASN A 102 4.30 -21.78 -3.16
N TYR A 103 5.15 -21.10 -3.92
CA TYR A 103 6.57 -21.49 -4.03
C TYR A 103 7.33 -21.36 -2.69
N ALA A 104 6.98 -20.37 -1.86
CA ALA A 104 7.57 -20.24 -0.53
C ALA A 104 7.17 -21.39 0.41
N VAL A 105 5.96 -21.95 0.24
CA VAL A 105 5.50 -23.15 0.95
C VAL A 105 6.18 -24.40 0.41
N ASP A 106 6.23 -24.56 -0.91
CA ASP A 106 6.83 -25.70 -1.61
C ASP A 106 7.79 -25.23 -2.72
N ASN A 107 9.08 -25.34 -2.43
CA ASN A 107 10.14 -24.89 -3.33
C ASN A 107 10.38 -25.82 -4.53
N THR A 108 9.63 -26.93 -4.65
CA THR A 108 9.66 -27.80 -5.84
C THR A 108 8.81 -27.24 -6.98
N LEU A 109 7.98 -26.23 -6.72
CA LEU A 109 7.11 -25.57 -7.70
C LEU A 109 7.89 -24.58 -8.60
N GLU A 110 8.96 -25.05 -9.25
CA GLU A 110 9.86 -24.20 -10.06
C GLU A 110 9.13 -23.44 -11.18
N GLN A 111 8.06 -24.04 -11.76
CA GLN A 111 7.22 -23.37 -12.75
C GLN A 111 6.59 -22.09 -12.19
N TYR A 112 6.19 -22.08 -10.92
CA TYR A 112 5.51 -20.94 -10.30
C TYR A 112 6.49 -19.79 -10.12
N LEU A 113 7.70 -20.12 -9.65
CA LEU A 113 8.78 -19.16 -9.54
C LEU A 113 9.13 -18.59 -10.93
N LYS A 114 9.26 -19.42 -11.97
CA LYS A 114 9.56 -18.96 -13.34
C LYS A 114 8.52 -17.97 -13.86
N ILE A 115 7.22 -18.23 -13.63
CA ILE A 115 6.13 -17.32 -14.01
C ILE A 115 6.22 -16.03 -13.19
N ALA A 116 6.40 -16.12 -11.87
CA ALA A 116 6.51 -14.95 -11.00
C ALA A 116 7.71 -14.06 -11.37
N THR A 117 8.86 -14.65 -11.71
CA THR A 117 10.05 -13.94 -12.21
C THR A 117 9.75 -13.14 -13.47
N ASP A 118 9.07 -13.75 -14.45
CA ASP A 118 8.68 -13.05 -15.69
C ASP A 118 7.70 -11.90 -15.39
N ILE A 119 6.74 -12.09 -14.50
CA ILE A 119 5.82 -11.03 -14.05
C ILE A 119 6.60 -9.86 -13.43
N VAL A 120 7.53 -10.14 -12.50
CA VAL A 120 8.39 -9.14 -11.85
C VAL A 120 9.18 -8.34 -12.89
N LEU A 121 9.81 -9.01 -13.85
CA LEU A 121 10.57 -8.35 -14.92
C LEU A 121 9.68 -7.49 -15.82
N ARG A 122 8.48 -7.96 -16.17
CA ARG A 122 7.51 -7.18 -16.96
C ARG A 122 7.08 -5.93 -16.21
N VAL A 123 6.59 -6.09 -14.97
CA VAL A 123 6.18 -4.97 -14.11
C VAL A 123 7.34 -3.99 -13.91
N GLY A 124 8.57 -4.49 -13.76
CA GLY A 124 9.73 -3.62 -13.59
C GLY A 124 10.08 -2.80 -14.83
N ARG A 125 10.02 -3.39 -16.03
CA ARG A 125 10.19 -2.65 -17.30
C ARG A 125 9.14 -1.55 -17.46
N ILE A 126 7.90 -1.89 -17.18
CA ILE A 126 6.75 -0.98 -17.19
C ILE A 126 7.00 0.22 -16.29
N VAL A 127 7.36 -0.02 -15.02
CA VAL A 127 7.56 1.05 -14.05
C VAL A 127 8.69 1.98 -14.50
N ASN A 128 9.84 1.43 -14.90
CA ASN A 128 10.96 2.23 -15.36
C ASN A 128 10.58 3.11 -16.55
N ARG A 129 9.84 2.56 -17.52
CA ARG A 129 9.40 3.31 -18.70
C ARG A 129 8.45 4.47 -18.35
N LEU A 130 7.53 4.24 -17.42
CA LEU A 130 6.60 5.29 -16.96
C LEU A 130 7.34 6.40 -16.19
N LEU A 131 8.32 6.03 -15.36
CA LEU A 131 9.14 7.00 -14.64
C LEU A 131 10.02 7.82 -15.60
N GLU A 132 10.60 7.20 -16.63
CA GLU A 132 11.38 7.90 -17.66
C GLU A 132 10.55 8.91 -18.45
N ILE A 133 9.33 8.54 -18.85
CA ILE A 133 8.40 9.42 -19.57
C ILE A 133 8.10 10.68 -18.73
N ASN A 134 7.82 10.51 -17.44
CA ASN A 134 7.50 11.62 -16.55
C ASN A 134 8.68 12.60 -16.37
N VAL A 135 9.91 12.10 -16.29
CA VAL A 135 11.12 12.94 -16.23
C VAL A 135 11.28 13.78 -17.50
N VAL A 136 11.04 13.19 -18.68
CA VAL A 136 11.13 13.91 -19.96
C VAL A 136 10.06 15.00 -20.07
N HIS A 137 8.85 14.77 -19.57
CA HIS A 137 7.79 15.78 -19.55
C HIS A 137 8.08 16.92 -18.56
N ALA A 138 8.58 16.61 -17.35
CA ALA A 138 8.97 17.62 -16.38
C ALA A 138 10.04 18.59 -16.93
N ASN A 139 11.06 18.05 -17.61
CA ASN A 139 12.14 18.86 -18.18
C ASN A 139 11.71 19.70 -19.40
N LYS A 140 10.64 19.31 -20.11
CA LYS A 140 10.09 20.12 -21.23
C LYS A 140 9.24 21.29 -20.76
N ASN A 141 8.69 21.21 -19.55
CA ASN A 141 7.82 22.22 -18.97
C ASN A 141 8.56 23.22 -18.07
N GLU A 142 9.89 23.11 -17.93
CA GLU A 142 10.66 24.19 -17.31
C GLU A 142 10.44 25.49 -18.10
N PRO A 143 9.99 26.58 -17.45
CA PRO A 143 9.75 27.84 -18.13
C PRO A 143 11.08 28.32 -18.69
N LYS A 144 11.24 28.25 -20.01
CA LYS A 144 12.34 28.89 -20.73
C LYS A 144 12.39 30.33 -20.23
N GLY A 145 13.44 30.63 -19.46
CA GLY A 145 13.58 31.89 -18.74
C GLY A 145 13.16 33.04 -19.63
N LYS A 146 12.16 33.82 -19.18
CA LYS A 146 11.84 35.11 -19.76
C LYS A 146 13.13 35.92 -19.74
N LYS A 147 13.86 35.94 -20.86
CA LYS A 147 14.92 36.89 -21.10
C LYS A 147 14.31 38.27 -20.89
N GLY A 148 14.85 38.98 -19.90
CA GLY A 148 14.36 40.28 -19.47
C GLY A 148 14.21 41.22 -20.66
N LYS A 149 12.98 41.70 -20.85
CA LYS A 149 12.77 43.01 -21.45
C LYS A 149 12.30 43.92 -20.32
N GLY A 150 13.24 44.69 -19.80
CA GLY A 150 12.93 45.85 -19.00
C GLY A 150 12.03 46.78 -19.80
N LYS A 151 10.87 47.09 -19.24
CA LYS A 151 10.10 48.29 -19.59
C LYS A 151 9.56 48.89 -18.30
N ASN A 152 10.17 50.00 -17.91
CA ASN A 152 9.55 51.01 -17.07
C ASN A 152 8.21 51.43 -17.70
N LYS A 153 7.14 51.52 -16.91
CA LYS A 153 6.15 52.58 -17.02
C LYS A 153 5.22 52.63 -15.79
N GLU A 154 5.45 53.70 -15.04
CA GLU A 154 4.53 54.59 -14.31
C GLU A 154 3.13 54.12 -13.90
N LYS A 155 2.88 54.33 -12.60
CA LYS A 155 1.58 54.44 -11.93
C LYS A 155 0.62 55.42 -12.63
N LYS A 156 -0.66 55.08 -12.64
CA LYS A 156 -1.75 56.01 -12.33
C LYS A 156 -2.90 55.27 -11.61
N GLU A 157 -3.34 55.88 -10.52
CA GLU A 157 -4.56 55.60 -9.76
C GLU A 157 -5.82 56.00 -10.56
N GLY A 158 -6.95 55.39 -10.24
CA GLY A 158 -8.28 55.80 -10.70
C GLY A 158 -9.38 54.80 -10.36
N ASP A 159 -10.32 55.26 -9.55
CA ASP A 159 -11.43 54.56 -8.87
C ASP A 159 -12.59 54.00 -9.74
N THR A 160 -13.25 52.99 -9.16
CA THR A 160 -14.71 52.70 -9.09
C THR A 160 -15.60 52.25 -10.28
N LYS A 161 -16.43 51.24 -9.92
CA LYS A 161 -17.86 50.92 -10.27
C LYS A 161 -18.17 49.83 -11.32
N GLU A 162 -18.84 48.76 -10.84
CA GLU A 162 -20.22 48.27 -11.18
C GLU A 162 -20.89 48.94 -12.41
N ASP A 163 -21.57 48.28 -13.36
CA ASP A 163 -22.47 47.10 -13.37
C ASP A 163 -22.63 46.49 -14.81
N ASP A 164 -23.05 45.22 -14.86
CA ASP A 164 -24.01 44.54 -15.77
C ASP A 164 -23.86 44.35 -17.31
N VAL A 165 -23.96 43.06 -17.68
CA VAL A 165 -24.80 42.40 -18.73
C VAL A 165 -24.32 42.26 -20.19
N ASP A 166 -24.35 40.97 -20.60
CA ASP A 166 -24.49 40.31 -21.91
C ASP A 166 -23.65 40.71 -23.13
N GLY A 167 -22.88 39.71 -23.61
CA GLY A 167 -22.25 39.70 -24.92
C GLY A 167 -21.74 38.31 -25.27
N ILE A 168 -22.62 37.47 -25.81
CA ILE A 168 -22.28 36.25 -26.54
C ILE A 168 -21.31 36.62 -27.66
N ASP A 169 -20.08 36.10 -27.64
CA ASP A 169 -19.33 35.98 -28.88
C ASP A 169 -18.37 34.79 -28.91
N ASN A 170 -18.54 34.02 -29.98
CA ASN A 170 -17.80 32.83 -30.35
C ASN A 170 -16.32 33.17 -30.58
N ARG A 171 -15.45 32.86 -29.62
CA ARG A 171 -14.01 32.70 -29.86
C ARG A 171 -13.55 31.30 -29.49
N MET A 172 -13.68 30.42 -30.48
CA MET A 172 -12.67 29.44 -30.92
C MET A 172 -11.67 28.98 -29.84
N ASN A 173 -12.02 27.93 -29.11
CA ASN A 173 -11.76 26.55 -29.53
C ASN A 173 -10.37 26.27 -30.17
N ARG A 174 -9.29 26.78 -29.56
CA ARG A 174 -7.90 26.44 -29.96
C ARG A 174 -6.88 26.37 -28.82
N ARG A 175 -7.31 26.40 -27.56
CA ARG A 175 -6.42 26.20 -26.38
C ARG A 175 -6.65 24.90 -25.62
N ASP A 176 -7.71 24.15 -25.93
CA ASP A 176 -8.08 22.98 -25.14
C ASP A 176 -7.50 21.65 -25.69
N THR A 177 -6.84 21.66 -26.85
CA THR A 177 -6.22 20.44 -27.41
C THR A 177 -4.76 20.23 -26.99
N ASP A 178 -4.03 21.28 -26.57
CA ASP A 178 -2.63 21.15 -26.13
C ASP A 178 -2.49 21.02 -24.60
N SER A 179 -3.56 21.33 -23.84
CA SER A 179 -3.67 21.04 -22.40
C SER A 179 -4.26 19.65 -22.11
N GLN A 180 -4.70 18.94 -23.15
CA GLN A 180 -5.14 17.53 -23.09
C GLN A 180 -4.00 16.54 -23.38
N ALA A 181 -2.74 17.00 -23.41
CA ALA A 181 -1.59 16.13 -23.18
C ALA A 181 -1.64 15.64 -21.73
N ALA A 182 -2.50 14.63 -21.56
CA ALA A 182 -2.87 13.91 -20.37
C ALA A 182 -1.82 13.98 -19.27
N ASP A 183 -2.17 14.72 -18.21
CA ASP A 183 -1.69 14.45 -16.86
C ASP A 183 -2.26 13.08 -16.48
N LYS A 184 -1.63 12.05 -17.05
CA LYS A 184 -2.13 10.69 -17.03
C LYS A 184 -1.99 10.20 -15.61
N LYS A 185 -3.08 10.31 -14.86
CA LYS A 185 -3.13 10.01 -13.44
C LYS A 185 -2.74 8.55 -13.24
N ILE A 186 -1.49 8.37 -12.82
CA ILE A 186 -0.96 7.05 -12.45
C ILE A 186 -1.84 6.54 -11.32
N ASN A 187 -2.33 5.30 -11.43
CA ASN A 187 -3.04 4.65 -10.34
C ASN A 187 -2.09 4.49 -9.14
N ARG A 188 -2.12 5.49 -8.26
CA ARG A 188 -1.13 5.64 -7.20
C ARG A 188 -1.16 4.47 -6.23
N HIS A 189 -2.32 3.89 -5.96
CA HIS A 189 -2.43 2.75 -5.06
C HIS A 189 -1.71 1.53 -5.64
N THR A 190 -1.89 1.21 -6.93
CA THR A 190 -1.19 0.09 -7.57
C THR A 190 0.33 0.26 -7.51
N PHE A 191 0.84 1.45 -7.82
CA PHE A 191 2.26 1.72 -7.85
C PHE A 191 2.90 1.88 -6.46
N SER A 192 2.17 2.42 -5.50
CA SER A 192 2.72 2.63 -4.15
C SER A 192 2.60 1.37 -3.28
N VAL A 193 1.59 0.54 -3.52
CA VAL A 193 1.26 -0.59 -2.64
C VAL A 193 1.51 -1.93 -3.30
N TYR A 194 0.80 -2.24 -4.40
CA TYR A 194 0.85 -3.58 -4.99
C TYR A 194 2.21 -3.90 -5.61
N ILE A 195 2.81 -2.96 -6.34
CA ILE A 195 4.12 -3.20 -6.95
C ILE A 195 5.21 -3.42 -5.89
N PRO A 196 5.43 -2.53 -4.89
CA PRO A 196 6.45 -2.75 -3.88
C PRO A 196 6.24 -4.04 -3.09
N ARG A 197 4.99 -4.40 -2.81
CA ARG A 197 4.64 -5.67 -2.18
C ARG A 197 5.12 -6.87 -3.02
N LEU A 198 4.99 -6.83 -4.36
CA LEU A 198 5.39 -7.95 -5.23
C LEU A 198 6.90 -8.08 -5.28
N MET A 199 7.55 -6.93 -5.46
CA MET A 199 8.99 -6.83 -5.55
C MET A 199 9.64 -7.34 -4.25
N VAL A 200 9.16 -6.93 -3.08
CA VAL A 200 9.73 -7.36 -1.80
C VAL A 200 9.50 -8.85 -1.53
N MET A 201 8.33 -9.39 -1.90
CA MET A 201 8.12 -10.85 -1.82
C MET A 201 9.15 -11.59 -2.67
N TYR A 202 9.43 -11.11 -3.89
CA TYR A 202 10.45 -11.70 -4.75
C TYR A 202 11.86 -11.56 -4.18
N GLU A 203 12.21 -10.46 -3.52
CA GLU A 203 13.51 -10.28 -2.86
C GLU A 203 13.80 -11.38 -1.84
N TYR A 204 12.80 -11.80 -1.07
CA TYR A 204 12.97 -12.83 -0.04
C TYR A 204 12.77 -14.26 -0.57
N ILE A 205 11.90 -14.46 -1.56
CA ILE A 205 11.49 -15.81 -2.02
C ILE A 205 12.22 -16.23 -3.30
N GLY A 206 12.52 -15.28 -4.19
CA GLY A 206 13.14 -15.56 -5.48
C GLY A 206 14.53 -16.17 -5.36
N ASN A 207 15.01 -16.78 -6.44
CA ASN A 207 16.32 -17.40 -6.51
C ASN A 207 17.34 -16.62 -7.37
N ASP A 208 16.92 -15.57 -8.08
CA ASP A 208 17.79 -14.75 -8.94
C ASP A 208 18.21 -13.45 -8.23
N ASP A 209 19.43 -13.42 -7.70
CA ASP A 209 19.96 -12.26 -6.96
C ASP A 209 20.15 -11.00 -7.81
N CYS A 210 20.35 -11.15 -9.13
CA CYS A 210 20.43 -10.01 -10.03
C CYS A 210 19.07 -9.30 -10.12
N ILE A 211 17.98 -10.07 -10.23
CA ILE A 211 16.63 -9.50 -10.28
C ILE A 211 16.29 -8.83 -8.94
N LYS A 212 16.60 -9.47 -7.81
CA LYS A 212 16.33 -8.87 -6.48
C LYS A 212 17.06 -7.53 -6.33
N LYS A 213 18.37 -7.51 -6.59
CA LYS A 213 19.24 -6.36 -6.33
C LYS A 213 19.10 -5.25 -7.37
N TYR A 214 18.97 -5.58 -8.65
CA TYR A 214 19.03 -4.60 -9.74
C TYR A 214 17.66 -4.28 -10.37
N VAL A 215 16.62 -5.05 -10.03
CA VAL A 215 15.24 -4.76 -10.47
C VAL A 215 14.36 -4.40 -9.29
N CYS A 216 14.15 -5.31 -8.33
CA CYS A 216 13.20 -5.12 -7.23
C CYS A 216 13.56 -3.93 -6.34
N HIS A 217 14.75 -3.95 -5.73
CA HIS A 217 15.15 -2.94 -4.76
C HIS A 217 15.17 -1.52 -5.33
N PRO A 218 15.76 -1.26 -6.51
CA PRO A 218 15.71 0.07 -7.13
C PRO A 218 14.29 0.53 -7.46
N ILE A 219 13.39 -0.37 -7.83
CA ILE A 219 12.00 -0.02 -8.10
C ILE A 219 11.28 0.37 -6.81
N ILE A 220 11.42 -0.43 -5.75
CA ILE A 220 10.80 -0.14 -4.45
C ILE A 220 11.25 1.25 -3.95
N THR A 221 12.55 1.53 -3.98
CA THR A 221 13.11 2.78 -3.48
C THR A 221 12.80 4.00 -4.37
N LYS A 222 12.61 3.79 -5.69
CA LYS A 222 12.10 4.83 -6.60
C LYS A 222 10.62 5.14 -6.39
N LEU A 223 9.80 4.14 -6.10
CA LEU A 223 8.35 4.32 -5.90
C LEU A 223 8.05 4.85 -4.50
N VAL A 224 8.82 4.41 -3.49
CA VAL A 224 8.68 4.77 -2.09
C VAL A 224 9.99 5.39 -1.62
N HIS A 225 10.05 6.72 -1.55
CA HIS A 225 11.28 7.45 -1.26
C HIS A 225 11.62 7.50 0.24
N ALA A 226 10.60 7.42 1.10
CA ALA A 226 10.71 7.43 2.55
C ALA A 226 9.52 6.71 3.16
N LEU A 227 9.57 6.39 4.45
CA LEU A 227 8.49 5.68 5.15
C LEU A 227 7.11 6.35 4.99
N ASN A 228 7.05 7.67 4.81
CA ASN A 228 5.79 8.41 4.61
C ASN A 228 5.64 9.02 3.21
N LYS A 229 6.54 8.74 2.26
CA LYS A 229 6.54 9.42 0.94
C LYS A 229 6.60 8.41 -0.20
N SER A 230 5.57 8.43 -1.06
CA SER A 230 5.51 7.61 -2.27
C SER A 230 4.92 8.38 -3.46
N LEU A 231 5.57 8.25 -4.63
CA LEU A 231 5.27 8.98 -5.86
C LEU A 231 5.08 10.49 -5.60
N ASP A 232 6.09 11.09 -4.96
CA ASP A 232 6.13 12.50 -4.54
C ASP A 232 5.04 13.02 -3.61
N LYS A 233 4.14 12.16 -3.14
CA LYS A 233 3.13 12.55 -2.17
C LYS A 233 3.40 11.93 -0.81
N THR A 234 3.42 12.81 0.19
CA THR A 234 3.45 12.45 1.60
C THR A 234 2.08 11.89 2.00
N GLU A 235 2.08 10.72 2.61
CA GLU A 235 0.90 10.06 3.18
C GLU A 235 1.01 10.02 4.68
N ASN A 236 -0.14 10.06 5.32
CA ASN A 236 -0.29 9.83 6.75
C ASN A 236 -1.35 8.74 6.95
N GLY A 237 -1.45 8.21 8.17
CA GLY A 237 -2.46 7.20 8.50
C GLY A 237 -2.07 5.79 8.05
N SER A 238 -3.05 4.89 8.05
CA SER A 238 -2.85 3.46 7.76
C SER A 238 -2.35 3.16 6.34
N ASN A 239 -2.54 4.07 5.40
CA ASN A 239 -2.03 3.91 4.03
C ASN A 239 -0.49 3.90 3.99
N MET A 240 0.15 4.56 4.95
CA MET A 240 1.61 4.60 5.08
C MET A 240 2.22 3.20 5.22
N ILE A 241 1.60 2.35 6.04
CA ILE A 241 2.09 1.01 6.37
C ILE A 241 2.24 0.14 5.12
N GLN A 242 1.29 0.26 4.20
CA GLN A 242 1.20 -0.62 3.04
C GLN A 242 2.38 -0.48 2.06
N PHE A 243 3.05 0.66 2.09
CA PHE A 243 4.24 0.92 1.26
C PHE A 243 5.53 1.06 2.08
N ALA A 244 5.43 1.47 3.36
CA ALA A 244 6.58 1.58 4.25
C ALA A 244 7.19 0.23 4.61
N LEU A 245 6.36 -0.78 4.90
CA LEU A 245 6.86 -2.11 5.26
C LEU A 245 7.65 -2.79 4.13
N PRO A 246 7.18 -2.82 2.86
CA PRO A 246 8.00 -3.29 1.75
C PRO A 246 9.34 -2.55 1.61
N ARG A 247 9.36 -1.23 1.79
CA ARG A 247 10.60 -0.44 1.75
C ARG A 247 11.57 -0.85 2.87
N LEU A 248 11.09 -0.93 4.10
CA LEU A 248 11.92 -1.34 5.24
C LEU A 248 12.53 -2.72 5.03
N LEU A 249 11.73 -3.67 4.55
CA LEU A 249 12.19 -5.03 4.24
C LEU A 249 13.22 -5.07 3.11
N SER A 250 13.06 -4.25 2.07
CA SER A 250 14.00 -4.16 0.96
C SER A 250 15.32 -3.51 1.39
N ASN A 251 15.24 -2.41 2.16
CA ASN A 251 16.41 -1.77 2.76
C ASN A 251 17.11 -2.72 3.74
N TYR A 252 16.36 -3.53 4.51
CA TYR A 252 16.95 -4.55 5.38
C TYR A 252 17.89 -5.50 4.59
N LEU A 253 17.54 -5.88 3.35
CA LEU A 253 18.39 -6.78 2.53
C LEU A 253 19.52 -6.06 1.79
N PHE A 254 19.29 -4.85 1.29
CA PHE A 254 20.17 -4.21 0.30
C PHE A 254 20.75 -2.85 0.72
N ASP A 255 20.21 -2.21 1.76
CA ASP A 255 20.63 -0.90 2.27
C ASP A 255 20.45 -0.81 3.81
N ARG A 256 21.37 -1.44 4.54
CA ARG A 256 21.35 -1.55 6.00
C ARG A 256 21.42 -0.20 6.71
N GLU A 257 22.13 0.75 6.13
CA GLU A 257 22.29 2.08 6.69
C GLU A 257 20.94 2.81 6.68
N THR A 258 20.29 2.88 5.52
CA THR A 258 18.96 3.49 5.39
C THR A 258 17.93 2.75 6.25
N TYR A 259 17.95 1.42 6.29
CA TYR A 259 17.08 0.64 7.18
C TYR A 259 17.23 1.07 8.64
N THR A 260 18.47 1.19 9.13
CA THR A 260 18.76 1.54 10.53
C THR A 260 18.30 2.96 10.85
N ILE A 261 18.52 3.90 9.94
CA ILE A 261 18.05 5.29 10.08
C ILE A 261 16.52 5.33 10.14
N GLU A 262 15.85 4.64 9.21
CA GLU A 262 14.39 4.62 9.13
C GLU A 262 13.76 3.92 10.33
N ARG A 263 14.32 2.78 10.77
CA ARG A 263 13.84 1.98 11.90
C ARG A 263 13.88 2.73 13.23
N ASN A 264 14.82 3.68 13.37
CA ASN A 264 15.01 4.53 14.55
C ASN A 264 14.36 5.92 14.38
N SER A 265 13.56 6.13 13.34
CA SER A 265 12.93 7.42 13.06
C SER A 265 11.56 7.56 13.75
N PRO A 266 11.09 8.79 14.03
CA PRO A 266 9.73 9.04 14.51
C PRO A 266 8.63 8.50 13.58
N LEU A 267 8.91 8.38 12.28
CA LEU A 267 7.97 7.78 11.32
C LEU A 267 7.77 6.29 11.58
N PHE A 268 8.81 5.59 12.05
CA PHE A 268 8.68 4.19 12.44
C PHE A 268 7.89 4.02 13.74
N GLU A 269 8.06 4.93 14.71
CA GLU A 269 7.21 4.97 15.90
C GLU A 269 5.73 5.20 15.53
N GLN A 270 5.48 6.08 14.54
CA GLN A 270 4.15 6.27 13.99
C GLN A 270 3.61 4.98 13.34
N LEU A 271 4.43 4.21 12.61
CA LEU A 271 4.02 2.88 12.11
C LEU A 271 3.62 1.95 13.26
N CYS A 272 4.42 1.90 14.32
CA CYS A 272 4.14 1.07 15.49
C CYS A 272 2.82 1.43 16.17
N SER A 273 2.48 2.72 16.20
CA SER A 273 1.23 3.20 16.82
C SER A 273 -0.04 2.67 16.14
N PHE A 274 0.02 2.26 14.87
CA PHE A 274 -1.14 1.65 14.21
C PHE A 274 -1.39 0.20 14.63
N TYR A 275 -0.34 -0.52 15.04
CA TYR A 275 -0.43 -1.89 15.56
C TYR A 275 -0.57 -1.94 17.08
N ASN A 276 -0.26 -0.85 17.77
CA ASN A 276 -0.52 -0.64 19.18
C ASN A 276 -1.76 0.24 19.37
N ILE A 277 -2.93 -0.33 19.11
CA ILE A 277 -4.21 0.37 19.14
C ILE A 277 -4.46 0.86 20.56
N GLN A 278 -4.61 2.19 20.68
CA GLN A 278 -5.18 2.85 21.85
C GLN A 278 -6.64 3.17 21.57
N TYR A 279 -7.52 2.81 22.50
CA TYR A 279 -8.93 3.14 22.35
C TYR A 279 -9.16 4.64 22.50
N ASN A 280 -10.00 5.18 21.62
CA ASN A 280 -10.50 6.52 21.76
C ASN A 280 -11.45 6.60 22.96
N ALA A 281 -11.33 7.68 23.73
CA ALA A 281 -12.30 8.03 24.75
C ALA A 281 -13.67 8.30 24.10
N SER A 282 -14.74 7.81 24.74
CA SER A 282 -16.12 8.05 24.30
C SER A 282 -16.51 9.51 24.56
N THR A 283 -16.20 10.39 23.61
CA THR A 283 -16.55 11.82 23.65
C THR A 283 -17.51 12.19 22.53
N ASP A 284 -18.18 13.34 22.66
CA ASP A 284 -19.13 13.86 21.67
C ASP A 284 -18.47 14.27 20.34
N GLN A 285 -17.14 14.37 20.30
CA GLN A 285 -16.38 14.70 19.10
C GLN A 285 -15.77 13.42 18.49
N PRO A 286 -16.26 12.96 17.32
CA PRO A 286 -15.72 11.79 16.65
C PRO A 286 -14.25 11.97 16.29
N LYS A 287 -13.45 10.96 16.61
CA LYS A 287 -12.05 10.83 16.23
C LYS A 287 -11.81 9.54 15.45
N ASN A 288 -10.80 9.59 14.57
CA ASN A 288 -10.31 8.41 13.88
C ASN A 288 -9.76 7.39 14.89
N GLY A 289 -10.00 6.11 14.66
CA GLY A 289 -9.51 5.03 15.51
C GLY A 289 -10.61 4.11 16.01
N VAL A 290 -10.23 3.25 16.94
CA VAL A 290 -11.10 2.21 17.53
C VAL A 290 -11.60 2.70 18.89
N TYR A 291 -12.83 2.37 19.23
CA TYR A 291 -13.46 2.64 20.52
C TYR A 291 -13.62 1.34 21.31
N GLU A 292 -13.74 1.43 22.63
CA GLU A 292 -13.81 0.26 23.53
C GLU A 292 -14.97 -0.70 23.21
N ASP A 293 -16.09 -0.17 22.71
CA ASP A 293 -17.24 -0.98 22.29
C ASP A 293 -16.98 -1.81 21.02
N GLY A 294 -15.87 -1.53 20.32
CA GLY A 294 -15.49 -2.13 19.05
C GLY A 294 -15.84 -1.27 17.84
N SER A 295 -16.49 -0.12 18.02
CA SER A 295 -16.73 0.84 16.95
C SER A 295 -15.41 1.31 16.35
N CYS A 296 -15.40 1.55 15.04
CA CYS A 296 -14.21 2.04 14.34
C CYS A 296 -14.57 3.16 13.37
N LEU A 297 -13.89 4.31 13.51
CA LEU A 297 -14.08 5.48 12.67
C LEU A 297 -12.81 5.80 11.88
N TYR A 298 -12.96 6.15 10.62
CA TYR A 298 -11.91 6.71 9.76
C TYR A 298 -12.46 7.88 8.94
N HIS A 299 -11.58 8.65 8.27
CA HIS A 299 -11.95 9.88 7.56
C HIS A 299 -12.75 10.87 8.44
N ASN A 300 -12.24 11.05 9.66
CA ASN A 300 -12.72 11.87 10.76
C ASN A 300 -13.99 11.35 11.44
N ASN A 301 -14.97 10.84 10.70
CA ASN A 301 -16.26 10.45 11.28
C ASN A 301 -17.03 9.35 10.53
N VAL A 302 -16.38 8.58 9.65
CA VAL A 302 -17.02 7.50 8.88
C VAL A 302 -16.84 6.18 9.61
N ALA A 303 -17.93 5.49 9.92
CA ALA A 303 -17.89 4.14 10.48
C ALA A 303 -17.42 3.13 9.42
N ARG A 304 -16.21 2.57 9.59
CA ARG A 304 -15.64 1.59 8.65
C ARG A 304 -14.52 0.78 9.29
N TYR A 305 -14.36 -0.45 8.84
CA TYR A 305 -13.34 -1.40 9.31
C TYR A 305 -12.31 -1.77 8.23
N SER A 306 -12.49 -1.28 6.99
CA SER A 306 -11.64 -1.64 5.84
C SER A 306 -10.15 -1.54 6.14
N ASN A 307 -9.72 -0.47 6.83
CA ASN A 307 -8.32 -0.21 7.08
C ASN A 307 -7.74 -1.23 8.06
N LEU A 308 -8.49 -1.62 9.10
CA LEU A 308 -8.05 -2.68 10.02
C LEU A 308 -7.89 -4.00 9.28
N PHE A 309 -8.87 -4.35 8.43
CA PHE A 309 -8.83 -5.62 7.72
C PHE A 309 -7.81 -5.68 6.58
N VAL A 310 -7.46 -4.53 5.98
CA VAL A 310 -6.36 -4.45 5.01
C VAL A 310 -5.01 -4.67 5.70
N LEU A 311 -4.84 -4.19 6.93
CA LEU A 311 -3.59 -4.37 7.68
C LEU A 311 -3.46 -5.79 8.26
N ARG A 312 -4.57 -6.42 8.63
CA ARG A 312 -4.58 -7.80 9.12
C ARG A 312 -4.08 -8.78 8.05
N GLY A 313 -3.30 -9.79 8.46
CA GLY A 313 -2.71 -10.77 7.54
C GLY A 313 -1.33 -10.31 7.06
N PHE A 314 -1.14 -10.05 5.77
CA PHE A 314 0.21 -9.78 5.20
C PHE A 314 1.03 -8.72 5.94
N TYR A 315 0.45 -7.53 6.15
CA TYR A 315 1.21 -6.42 6.73
C TYR A 315 1.45 -6.61 8.22
N GLU A 316 0.46 -7.16 8.92
CA GLU A 316 0.58 -7.58 10.32
C GLU A 316 1.63 -8.66 10.51
N ASP A 317 1.62 -9.73 9.71
CA ASP A 317 2.60 -10.83 9.80
C ASP A 317 4.03 -10.31 9.59
N ILE A 318 4.20 -9.38 8.65
CA ILE A 318 5.48 -8.68 8.45
C ILE A 318 5.81 -7.80 9.64
N PHE A 319 4.86 -7.02 10.16
CA PHE A 319 5.10 -6.17 11.32
C PHE A 319 5.53 -7.00 12.54
N ALA A 320 4.79 -8.07 12.84
CA ALA A 320 5.07 -9.02 13.91
C ALA A 320 6.46 -9.65 13.78
N SER A 321 6.90 -9.92 12.55
CA SER A 321 8.21 -10.53 12.31
C SER A 321 9.38 -9.63 12.71
N PHE A 322 9.20 -8.30 12.86
CA PHE A 322 10.21 -7.41 13.44
C PHE A 322 10.43 -7.62 14.96
N GLY A 323 9.68 -8.52 15.61
CA GLY A 323 9.82 -8.83 17.04
C GLY A 323 9.36 -7.69 17.95
N ILE A 324 8.38 -6.90 17.50
CA ILE A 324 7.81 -5.79 18.26
C ILE A 324 6.50 -6.25 18.87
N ASP A 325 6.29 -5.98 20.17
CA ASP A 325 5.03 -6.27 20.83
C ASP A 325 3.91 -5.37 20.27
N TYR A 326 2.74 -5.98 20.06
CA TYR A 326 1.56 -5.30 19.54
C TYR A 326 0.27 -5.95 20.03
N ASN A 327 -0.82 -5.19 20.06
CA ASN A 327 -2.15 -5.65 20.50
C ASN A 327 -3.19 -5.71 19.35
N PHE A 328 -2.75 -5.45 18.12
CA PHE A 328 -3.60 -5.40 16.92
C PHE A 328 -4.42 -6.67 16.70
N ASP A 329 -3.80 -7.87 16.70
CA ASP A 329 -4.50 -9.11 16.37
C ASP A 329 -5.65 -9.40 17.35
N GLU A 330 -5.38 -9.27 18.65
CA GLU A 330 -6.37 -9.48 19.71
C GLU A 330 -7.56 -8.53 19.55
N ILE A 331 -7.29 -7.25 19.32
CA ILE A 331 -8.32 -6.22 19.17
C ILE A 331 -9.13 -6.44 17.89
N VAL A 332 -8.46 -6.70 16.77
CA VAL A 332 -9.13 -6.95 15.50
C VAL A 332 -9.93 -8.25 15.55
N GLN A 333 -9.43 -9.31 16.19
CA GLN A 333 -10.16 -10.55 16.39
C GLN A 333 -11.40 -10.34 17.28
N SER A 334 -11.30 -9.54 18.35
CA SER A 334 -12.46 -9.15 19.16
C SER A 334 -13.53 -8.41 18.34
N ILE A 335 -13.11 -7.56 17.39
CA ILE A 335 -14.01 -6.90 16.44
C ILE A 335 -14.62 -7.92 15.45
N ILE A 336 -13.83 -8.85 14.91
CA ILE A 336 -14.30 -9.92 14.01
C ILE A 336 -15.39 -10.75 14.69
N ASP A 337 -15.15 -11.20 15.91
CA ASP A 337 -16.08 -11.98 16.72
C ASP A 337 -17.42 -11.27 16.87
N LYS A 338 -17.37 -9.94 17.06
CA LYS A 338 -18.53 -9.08 17.20
C LYS A 338 -19.25 -8.82 15.87
N LEU A 339 -18.54 -8.57 14.77
CA LEU A 339 -19.13 -8.16 13.49
C LEU A 339 -19.69 -9.31 12.65
N PHE A 340 -19.00 -10.45 12.61
CA PHE A 340 -19.32 -11.51 11.66
C PHE A 340 -20.18 -12.62 12.26
N HIS A 341 -20.88 -13.34 11.40
CA HIS A 341 -21.55 -14.59 11.72
C HIS A 341 -20.59 -15.77 11.55
N PRO A 342 -20.72 -16.87 12.32
CA PRO A 342 -19.90 -18.06 12.09
C PRO A 342 -20.19 -18.76 10.75
N ASN A 343 -21.46 -18.79 10.32
CA ASN A 343 -21.90 -19.57 9.14
C ASN A 343 -22.47 -18.73 7.99
N ILE A 344 -22.73 -17.44 8.20
CA ILE A 344 -23.37 -16.57 7.19
C ILE A 344 -22.28 -15.65 6.65
N GLU A 345 -21.99 -15.77 5.35
CA GLU A 345 -20.87 -15.08 4.69
C GLU A 345 -21.19 -13.65 4.26
N PHE A 346 -22.30 -13.09 4.78
CA PHE A 346 -22.73 -11.74 4.48
C PHE A 346 -22.40 -10.79 5.61
N VAL A 347 -22.10 -9.55 5.26
CA VAL A 347 -21.67 -8.51 6.20
C VAL A 347 -22.66 -7.36 6.24
N THR A 348 -22.63 -6.61 7.34
CA THR A 348 -23.40 -5.37 7.42
C THR A 348 -22.88 -4.39 6.38
N PHE A 349 -23.76 -4.02 5.45
CA PHE A 349 -23.40 -3.16 4.34
C PHE A 349 -22.87 -1.79 4.83
N GLY A 350 -21.87 -1.26 4.14
CA GLY A 350 -21.27 0.04 4.42
C GLY A 350 -20.28 0.13 5.57
N LEU A 351 -19.95 -0.99 6.21
CA LEU A 351 -18.91 -1.05 7.23
C LEU A 351 -17.57 -1.59 6.70
N TYR A 352 -17.59 -2.29 5.55
CA TYR A 352 -16.42 -3.00 5.03
C TYR A 352 -15.83 -2.39 3.76
N SER A 353 -16.67 -2.06 2.78
CA SER A 353 -16.26 -1.46 1.51
C SER A 353 -17.25 -0.39 1.06
N ASP A 354 -16.76 0.49 0.19
CA ASP A 354 -17.49 1.58 -0.45
C ASP A 354 -18.09 1.18 -1.82
N ASP A 355 -17.80 -0.03 -2.28
CA ASP A 355 -18.12 -0.54 -3.63
C ASP A 355 -19.42 -1.35 -3.73
N GLY A 356 -20.23 -1.42 -2.68
CA GLY A 356 -21.44 -2.26 -2.71
C GLY A 356 -21.24 -3.68 -2.18
N GLY A 357 -19.99 -4.09 -1.90
CA GLY A 357 -19.64 -5.45 -1.48
C GLY A 357 -20.31 -5.90 -0.18
N ARG A 358 -20.78 -7.16 -0.18
CA ARG A 358 -21.52 -7.76 0.95
C ARG A 358 -20.98 -9.09 1.41
N THR A 359 -20.04 -9.70 0.70
CA THR A 359 -19.59 -11.06 1.00
C THR A 359 -18.20 -11.06 1.60
N ILE A 360 -18.01 -11.83 2.67
CA ILE A 360 -16.72 -12.15 3.27
C ILE A 360 -16.71 -13.65 3.61
N THR A 361 -15.78 -14.38 3.01
CA THR A 361 -15.69 -15.84 3.14
C THR A 361 -14.62 -16.28 4.15
N ASP A 362 -13.64 -15.44 4.42
CA ASP A 362 -12.42 -15.77 5.17
C ASP A 362 -12.47 -15.40 6.67
N LYS A 363 -13.56 -14.78 7.14
CA LYS A 363 -13.71 -14.30 8.52
C LYS A 363 -14.97 -14.87 9.14
N LYS A 364 -14.84 -15.53 10.29
CA LYS A 364 -15.95 -16.10 11.06
C LYS A 364 -16.01 -15.42 12.42
N GLY A 365 -17.21 -15.00 12.82
CA GLY A 365 -17.45 -14.42 14.14
C GLY A 365 -18.22 -15.34 15.07
N LYS A 366 -18.84 -14.80 16.11
CA LYS A 366 -19.58 -15.55 17.13
C LYS A 366 -21.08 -15.27 17.09
N LEU A 367 -21.91 -16.21 17.53
CA LEU A 367 -23.34 -15.96 17.76
C LEU A 367 -23.55 -15.01 18.93
N GLY A 368 -24.72 -14.38 19.01
CA GLY A 368 -25.12 -13.52 20.11
C GLY A 368 -25.66 -12.16 19.68
N ILE A 369 -25.92 -11.33 20.68
CA ILE A 369 -26.36 -9.94 20.51
C ILE A 369 -25.16 -9.03 20.79
N VAL A 370 -24.87 -8.14 19.85
CA VAL A 370 -23.78 -7.18 19.95
C VAL A 370 -24.34 -5.78 19.74
N ILE A 371 -23.99 -4.87 20.64
CA ILE A 371 -24.37 -3.47 20.56
C ILE A 371 -23.08 -2.65 20.60
N MET A 372 -22.85 -1.86 19.56
CA MET A 372 -21.75 -0.90 19.45
C MET A 372 -22.35 0.50 19.45
N PRO A 373 -22.69 1.03 20.65
CA PRO A 373 -23.45 2.26 20.77
C PRO A 373 -22.76 3.45 20.13
N TYR A 374 -21.42 3.55 20.15
CA TYR A 374 -20.72 4.75 19.68
C TYR A 374 -21.05 5.06 18.21
N MET A 375 -20.94 4.06 17.33
CA MET A 375 -21.35 4.19 15.92
C MET A 375 -22.83 3.85 15.64
N GLY A 376 -23.60 3.49 16.67
CA GLY A 376 -25.01 3.18 16.56
C GLY A 376 -25.30 1.89 15.82
N LEU A 377 -24.53 0.82 16.04
CA LEU A 377 -24.77 -0.49 15.42
C LEU A 377 -25.31 -1.50 16.43
N GLY A 378 -26.34 -2.25 16.02
CA GLY A 378 -26.79 -3.47 16.69
C GLY A 378 -26.74 -4.66 15.73
N LEU A 379 -26.22 -5.79 16.21
CA LEU A 379 -26.15 -7.06 15.48
C LEU A 379 -26.79 -8.16 16.32
N PHE A 380 -27.67 -8.94 15.71
CA PHE A 380 -28.38 -10.06 16.32
C PHE A 380 -28.09 -11.30 15.49
N LYS A 381 -27.33 -12.24 16.05
CA LYS A 381 -26.80 -13.39 15.35
C LYS A 381 -27.28 -14.67 16.03
N THR A 382 -28.04 -15.47 15.30
CA THR A 382 -28.55 -16.78 15.71
C THR A 382 -28.09 -17.80 14.68
N GLU A 383 -28.13 -19.09 15.00
CA GLU A 383 -27.78 -20.15 14.03
C GLU A 383 -28.47 -19.97 12.67
N ARG A 384 -29.71 -19.47 12.67
CA ARG A 384 -30.55 -19.37 11.46
C ARG A 384 -30.46 -18.04 10.73
N PHE A 385 -30.10 -16.95 11.41
CA PHE A 385 -30.09 -15.62 10.79
C PHE A 385 -29.16 -14.63 11.49
N MET A 386 -28.70 -13.65 10.72
CA MET A 386 -28.06 -12.43 11.18
C MET A 386 -28.94 -11.24 10.84
N PHE A 387 -29.32 -10.44 11.83
CA PHE A 387 -29.99 -9.16 11.66
C PHE A 387 -29.09 -8.02 12.11
N SER A 388 -28.90 -7.02 11.25
CA SER A 388 -28.13 -5.81 11.54
C SER A 388 -29.02 -4.57 11.46
N LEU A 389 -28.91 -3.71 12.47
CA LEU A 389 -29.54 -2.41 12.54
C LEU A 389 -28.48 -1.33 12.78
N ARG A 390 -28.40 -0.32 11.91
CA ARG A 390 -27.65 0.90 12.19
C ARG A 390 -28.62 2.05 12.46
N ILE A 391 -28.39 2.77 13.55
CA ILE A 391 -29.05 4.03 13.86
C ILE A 391 -28.08 5.17 13.60
N GLN A 392 -28.58 6.26 13.04
CA GLN A 392 -27.77 7.46 12.81
C GLN A 392 -27.39 8.09 14.14
N ARG A 393 -26.11 8.40 14.31
CA ARG A 393 -25.56 9.07 15.51
C ARG A 393 -25.14 10.50 15.17
N PRO A 394 -25.30 11.46 16.09
CA PRO A 394 -24.74 12.80 15.91
C PRO A 394 -23.24 12.74 15.64
N GLY A 395 -22.76 13.58 14.72
CA GLY A 395 -21.34 13.69 14.38
C GLY A 395 -20.79 12.58 13.46
N ILE A 396 -21.43 11.42 13.37
CA ILE A 396 -20.98 10.30 12.53
C ILE A 396 -21.58 10.39 11.13
N ALA A 397 -20.77 10.21 10.10
CA ALA A 397 -21.24 10.29 8.72
C ALA A 397 -22.27 9.19 8.42
N ALA A 398 -23.36 9.57 7.77
CA ALA A 398 -24.39 8.64 7.32
C ALA A 398 -23.89 7.77 6.16
N TYR A 399 -23.11 8.38 5.26
CA TYR A 399 -22.55 7.78 4.06
C TYR A 399 -21.16 8.38 3.75
N PHE A 400 -20.32 7.61 3.08
CA PHE A 400 -19.04 8.07 2.53
C PHE A 400 -19.02 7.89 1.02
N LYS A 401 -18.74 8.99 0.31
CA LYS A 401 -18.59 9.01 -1.14
C LYS A 401 -17.10 8.92 -1.52
N PRO A 402 -16.61 7.79 -2.06
CA PRO A 402 -15.18 7.58 -2.29
C PRO A 402 -14.58 8.46 -3.39
N SER A 403 -15.36 8.80 -4.42
CA SER A 403 -14.93 9.69 -5.50
C SER A 403 -16.06 10.58 -5.99
N LYS A 404 -15.72 11.72 -6.62
CA LYS A 404 -16.73 12.62 -7.22
C LYS A 404 -17.57 11.90 -8.29
N ASP A 405 -16.96 10.95 -8.99
CA ASP A 405 -17.55 10.21 -10.10
C ASP A 405 -18.35 8.98 -9.65
N SER A 406 -18.17 8.52 -8.40
CA SER A 406 -19.02 7.48 -7.83
C SER A 406 -20.45 7.99 -7.70
N GLN A 407 -21.40 7.30 -8.32
CA GLN A 407 -22.81 7.63 -8.16
C GLN A 407 -23.24 7.36 -6.72
N ASP A 408 -24.18 8.14 -6.19
CA ASP A 408 -24.71 8.00 -4.82
C ASP A 408 -25.62 6.76 -4.66
N ILE A 409 -25.48 5.77 -5.54
CA ILE A 409 -26.31 4.56 -5.67
C ILE A 409 -26.36 3.75 -4.36
N PHE A 410 -25.33 3.87 -3.52
CA PHE A 410 -25.23 3.13 -2.27
C PHE A 410 -25.62 3.94 -1.03
N ALA A 411 -25.85 5.25 -1.16
CA ALA A 411 -26.13 6.12 -0.03
C ALA A 411 -27.41 5.67 0.71
N LEU A 412 -28.49 5.37 -0.02
CA LEU A 412 -29.72 4.86 0.57
C LEU A 412 -29.50 3.52 1.28
N GLY A 413 -28.68 2.64 0.70
CA GLY A 413 -28.33 1.36 1.30
C GLY A 413 -27.55 1.51 2.61
N TRP A 414 -26.66 2.50 2.73
CA TRP A 414 -25.90 2.82 3.96
C TRP A 414 -26.76 3.52 5.03
N ILE A 415 -27.71 4.35 4.61
CA ILE A 415 -28.58 5.11 5.51
C ILE A 415 -29.67 4.20 6.10
N GLN A 416 -30.24 3.29 5.31
CA GLN A 416 -31.35 2.42 5.70
C GLN A 416 -30.88 1.01 6.09
N LEU A 417 -29.85 0.90 6.94
CA LEU A 417 -29.30 -0.39 7.35
C LEU A 417 -30.21 -1.12 8.35
N ARG A 418 -31.27 -1.72 7.83
CA ARG A 418 -32.02 -2.82 8.43
C ARG A 418 -31.88 -4.00 7.49
N LYS A 419 -30.99 -4.93 7.81
CA LYS A 419 -30.69 -6.08 6.94
C LYS A 419 -30.81 -7.37 7.72
N MET A 420 -31.44 -8.36 7.12
CA MET A 420 -31.51 -9.72 7.64
C MET A 420 -30.95 -10.66 6.59
N TYR A 421 -30.04 -11.51 7.00
CA TYR A 421 -29.50 -12.62 6.21
C TYR A 421 -29.87 -13.91 6.90
N VAL A 422 -30.36 -14.89 6.14
CA VAL A 422 -30.83 -16.18 6.64
C VAL A 422 -29.87 -17.26 6.14
N GLU A 423 -29.55 -18.21 7.01
CA GLU A 423 -28.70 -19.36 6.67
C GLU A 423 -29.29 -20.15 5.50
N GLY A 424 -28.43 -20.55 4.56
CA GLY A 424 -28.82 -21.28 3.35
C GLY A 424 -29.43 -20.44 2.22
N MET A 425 -29.68 -19.15 2.44
CA MET A 425 -30.12 -18.25 1.36
C MET A 425 -28.93 -17.63 0.61
N VAL A 426 -29.10 -17.46 -0.69
CA VAL A 426 -28.13 -16.78 -1.56
C VAL A 426 -28.59 -15.35 -1.79
N TYR A 427 -27.68 -14.40 -1.60
CA TYR A 427 -27.91 -12.98 -1.83
C TYR A 427 -26.89 -12.46 -2.85
N PRO A 428 -27.22 -11.37 -3.60
CA PRO A 428 -26.25 -10.72 -4.46
C PRO A 428 -24.99 -10.30 -3.68
N GLN A 429 -23.82 -10.65 -4.21
CA GLN A 429 -22.52 -10.34 -3.58
C GLN A 429 -22.24 -8.85 -3.56
N VAL A 430 -22.73 -8.13 -4.57
CA VAL A 430 -22.60 -6.69 -4.73
C VAL A 430 -24.01 -6.11 -4.84
N LEU A 431 -24.24 -4.98 -4.20
CA LEU A 431 -25.44 -4.19 -4.45
C LEU A 431 -25.43 -3.61 -5.85
N THR A 432 -26.52 -3.79 -6.56
CA THR A 432 -26.82 -3.02 -7.77
C THR A 432 -27.67 -1.81 -7.39
N GLY A 433 -27.61 -0.73 -8.19
CA GLY A 433 -28.37 0.50 -7.96
C GLY A 433 -29.84 0.43 -8.38
N ASP A 434 -30.28 -0.72 -8.87
CA ASP A 434 -31.62 -0.97 -9.45
C ASP A 434 -32.68 -1.30 -8.39
#